data_AF-A0A1H5ZI53-F1
#
_entry.id   AF-A0A1H5ZI53-F1
#
_cell.length_a   1.000
_cell.length_b   1.000
_cell.length_c   1.000
_cell.angle_alpha   90.00
_cell.angle_beta   90.00
_cell.angle_gamma   90.00
#
_symmetry.space_group_name_H-M   'P 1'
#
loop_
_entity.id
_entity.type
_entity.pdbx_description
1 polymer ?
#
loop_
_entity_poly.entity_id
_entity_poly.type
_entity_poly.pdbx_seq_one_letter_code
_entity_poly.pdbx_strand_id
1 'polypeptide(L)'
;MKTVKGMKTGNIKFLFVVTLLYLIVELSFNAKLLDVVGTTTNKDDIDQIEFWGRIISGCAITIALWGIYLRKDLSFKFQKFRLVKLATIGFMAAYAIQYGILSAIENVSDAETRRKAKILSFVTSGVQNGDVDLAGLNGNLDKTSPDYKTFMAVFPVMALYVSDLDKKIAPHLETVVYRIMKRQLGDPGVYYDSAYVKADAYARKLFEQHNAILAEYEHKMREVVPKNTQILWDSIQTALDKKYPSGYIPPFARSNLYVYLTNQGIDIPITWHPKNPYWKRVFFEKAREKFERDVNKWAERAVFNFYYRSDYKLPTKLNLAEFSLLPKVRHEWNRELPIFEYDEKIKLPAGLSKEQFISQFWEPALKKRAKFSYKTMMFGAKTYEQDYSQYEDGVQAIRYTFVPLVAFCFSLIGGIFHIMKVAYLGSRLLPGHRFVGLTVCVMSISVIFGSIWIEANQASPVIETPLYQKLDKGVANKSSVALSMLIRGVIHAQMGFYPVSSSIKDTLLFGYDFGINGV
;
A
#
# COMPACT_ATOMS: atom_id res chain seq x y z
N MET A 1 13.41 29.25 36.27
CA MET A 1 12.09 29.93 36.30
C MET A 1 12.12 31.28 37.07
N LYS A 2 12.98 32.25 36.70
CA LYS A 2 12.94 33.63 37.23
C LYS A 2 11.84 34.51 36.56
N THR A 3 11.15 33.98 35.55
CA THR A 3 10.36 34.72 34.54
C THR A 3 8.92 35.10 34.93
N VAL A 4 8.36 34.54 36.01
CA VAL A 4 6.97 34.83 36.43
C VAL A 4 6.87 35.96 37.46
N LYS A 5 8.00 36.43 38.01
CA LYS A 5 8.09 37.64 38.86
C LYS A 5 7.82 38.87 37.98
N GLY A 6 6.56 39.12 37.66
CA GLY A 6 6.15 40.25 36.85
C GLY A 6 4.84 40.07 36.09
N MET A 7 4.31 38.85 35.90
CA MET A 7 3.07 38.67 35.13
C MET A 7 1.81 39.13 35.89
N LYS A 8 0.85 39.72 35.16
CA LYS A 8 -0.50 39.99 35.69
C LYS A 8 -1.21 38.66 36.01
N THR A 9 -2.02 38.63 37.07
CA THR A 9 -2.81 37.44 37.46
C THR A 9 -3.65 36.89 36.31
N GLY A 10 -4.22 37.75 35.46
CA GLY A 10 -4.96 37.32 34.27
C GLY A 10 -4.11 36.52 33.27
N ASN A 11 -2.85 36.90 33.07
CA ASN A 11 -1.93 36.17 32.18
C ASN A 11 -1.51 34.81 32.78
N ILE A 12 -1.37 34.74 34.10
CA ILE A 12 -1.10 33.48 34.82
C ILE A 12 -2.28 32.53 34.66
N LYS A 13 -3.52 33.00 34.87
CA LYS A 13 -4.74 32.22 34.66
C LYS A 13 -4.85 31.74 33.20
N PHE A 14 -4.64 32.64 32.24
CA PHE A 14 -4.65 32.29 30.81
C PHE A 14 -3.63 31.20 30.49
N LEU A 15 -2.37 31.37 30.89
CA LEU A 15 -1.33 30.35 30.67
C LEU A 15 -1.64 29.04 31.35
N PHE A 16 -2.19 29.07 32.57
CA PHE A 16 -2.59 27.87 33.30
C PHE A 16 -3.64 27.09 32.51
N VAL A 17 -4.73 27.75 32.09
CA VAL A 17 -5.82 27.11 31.34
C VAL A 17 -5.32 26.57 29.99
N VAL A 18 -4.58 27.37 29.22
CA VAL A 18 -4.06 26.91 27.92
C VAL A 18 -3.08 25.75 28.08
N THR A 19 -2.20 25.79 29.09
CA THR A 19 -1.26 24.68 29.32
C THR A 19 -2.01 23.42 29.79
N LEU A 20 -3.07 23.56 30.59
CA LEU A 20 -3.90 22.44 31.02
C LEU A 20 -4.63 21.79 29.83
N LEU A 21 -5.24 22.60 28.96
CA LEU A 21 -5.89 22.11 27.74
C LEU A 21 -4.89 21.40 26.80
N TYR A 22 -3.70 21.97 26.64
CA TYR A 22 -2.62 21.32 25.89
C TYR A 22 -2.24 19.97 26.50
N LEU A 23 -2.09 19.87 27.83
CA LEU A 23 -1.75 18.61 28.50
C LEU A 23 -2.81 17.54 28.29
N ILE A 24 -4.10 17.91 28.29
CA ILE A 24 -5.19 16.96 28.01
C ILE A 24 -4.99 16.34 26.62
N VAL A 25 -4.67 17.17 25.61
CA VAL A 25 -4.41 16.70 24.24
C VAL A 25 -3.12 15.90 24.14
N GLU A 26 -2.02 16.39 24.71
CA GLU A 26 -0.70 15.73 24.71
C GLU A 26 -0.75 14.34 25.36
N LEU A 27 -1.34 14.22 26.54
CA LEU A 27 -1.45 12.95 27.25
C LEU A 27 -2.38 11.99 26.50
N SER A 28 -3.48 12.48 25.94
CA SER A 28 -4.35 11.65 25.12
C SER A 28 -3.65 11.13 23.85
N PHE A 29 -2.87 11.98 23.18
CA PHE A 29 -2.05 11.59 22.05
C PHE A 29 -0.98 10.57 22.47
N ASN A 30 -0.34 10.74 23.63
CA ASN A 30 0.64 9.78 24.16
C ASN A 30 0.03 8.38 24.37
N ALA A 31 -1.19 8.30 24.92
CA ALA A 31 -1.91 7.04 25.06
C ALA A 31 -2.23 6.41 23.70
N LYS A 32 -2.72 7.23 22.74
CA LYS A 32 -3.03 6.74 21.39
C LYS A 32 -1.77 6.28 20.65
N LEU A 33 -0.66 7.00 20.79
CA LEU A 33 0.64 6.62 20.26
C LEU A 33 1.04 5.23 20.77
N LEU A 34 0.87 4.97 22.08
CA LEU A 34 1.20 3.66 22.64
C LEU A 34 0.26 2.55 22.17
N ASP A 35 -1.04 2.83 22.06
CA ASP A 35 -2.04 1.87 21.60
C ASP A 35 -1.88 1.45 20.14
N VAL A 36 -1.42 2.38 19.29
CA VAL A 36 -1.31 2.13 17.85
C VAL A 36 0.09 1.74 17.43
N VAL A 37 1.15 2.36 17.96
CA VAL A 37 2.51 2.04 17.50
C VAL A 37 2.96 0.64 17.92
N GLY A 38 2.36 0.09 18.98
CA GLY A 38 2.51 -1.31 19.34
C GLY A 38 1.85 -2.30 18.38
N THR A 39 0.98 -1.84 17.47
CA THR A 39 0.11 -2.68 16.63
C THR A 39 0.08 -2.31 15.14
N THR A 40 0.49 -1.11 14.73
CA THR A 40 0.46 -0.65 13.33
C THR A 40 1.81 -0.73 12.62
N THR A 41 1.74 -1.12 11.35
CA THR A 41 2.82 -0.96 10.36
C THR A 41 2.35 -0.20 9.12
N ASN A 42 1.21 0.48 9.20
CA ASN A 42 0.68 1.23 8.06
C ASN A 42 1.43 2.56 7.89
N LYS A 43 1.78 2.88 6.64
CA LYS A 43 2.37 4.17 6.26
C LYS A 43 1.50 5.34 6.71
N ASP A 44 0.19 5.23 6.50
CA ASP A 44 -0.74 6.33 6.80
C ASP A 44 -0.73 6.66 8.30
N ASP A 45 -0.70 5.66 9.16
CA ASP A 45 -0.66 5.87 10.62
C ASP A 45 0.64 6.54 11.05
N ILE A 46 1.78 6.15 10.47
CA ILE A 46 3.07 6.77 10.77
C ILE A 46 3.10 8.23 10.32
N ASP A 47 2.55 8.52 9.14
CA ASP A 47 2.42 9.89 8.62
C ASP A 47 1.50 10.73 9.54
N GLN A 48 0.41 10.16 10.07
CA GLN A 48 -0.47 10.83 11.04
C GLN A 48 0.21 11.06 12.39
N ILE A 49 0.97 10.08 12.90
CA ILE A 49 1.77 10.23 14.12
C ILE A 49 2.74 11.40 13.97
N GLU A 50 3.39 11.51 12.83
CA GLU A 50 4.33 12.60 12.58
C GLU A 50 3.62 13.95 12.45
N PHE A 51 2.47 14.00 11.76
CA PHE A 51 1.66 15.20 11.64
C PHE A 51 1.22 15.73 13.01
N TRP A 52 0.60 14.89 13.84
CA TRP A 52 0.15 15.28 15.18
C TRP A 52 1.32 15.55 16.13
N GLY A 53 2.38 14.75 16.06
CA GLY A 53 3.60 14.95 16.84
C GLY A 53 4.23 16.33 16.59
N ARG A 54 4.23 16.80 15.34
CA ARG A 54 4.69 18.14 14.94
C ARG A 54 3.77 19.24 15.47
N ILE A 55 2.45 19.07 15.34
CA ILE A 55 1.46 20.05 15.82
C ILE A 55 1.56 20.23 17.33
N ILE A 56 1.54 19.12 18.06
CA ILE A 56 1.56 19.10 19.51
C ILE A 56 2.88 19.67 20.03
N SER A 57 4.01 19.30 19.43
CA SER A 57 5.32 19.87 19.79
C SER A 57 5.41 21.38 19.47
N GLY A 58 4.80 21.83 18.36
CA GLY A 58 4.67 23.25 18.02
C GLY A 58 3.88 24.03 19.08
N CYS A 59 2.77 23.47 19.57
CA CYS A 59 2.01 23.99 20.70
C CYS A 59 2.86 24.03 21.98
N ALA A 60 3.61 22.97 22.29
CA ALA A 60 4.46 22.89 23.47
C ALA A 60 5.50 24.03 23.51
N ILE A 61 6.28 24.18 22.43
CA ILE A 61 7.28 25.25 22.31
C ILE A 61 6.62 26.63 22.37
N THR A 62 5.50 26.81 21.66
CA THR A 62 4.74 28.07 21.67
C THR A 62 4.32 28.46 23.09
N ILE A 63 3.71 27.53 23.83
CA ILE A 63 3.25 27.75 25.19
C ILE A 63 4.45 28.02 26.11
N ALA A 64 5.57 27.31 25.94
CA ALA A 64 6.81 27.55 26.67
C ALA A 64 7.31 28.99 26.45
N LEU A 65 7.41 29.43 25.20
CA LEU A 65 7.82 30.79 24.83
C LEU A 65 6.87 31.86 25.40
N TRP A 66 5.55 31.64 25.34
CA TRP A 66 4.59 32.55 25.95
C TRP A 66 4.84 32.72 27.46
N GLY A 67 5.20 31.64 28.16
CA GLY A 67 5.55 31.68 29.58
C GLY A 67 6.81 32.49 29.92
N ILE A 68 7.71 32.69 28.94
CA ILE A 68 8.95 33.46 29.11
C ILE A 68 8.71 34.94 28.78
N TYR A 69 7.89 35.22 27.76
CA TYR A 69 7.85 36.53 27.11
C TYR A 69 6.59 37.35 27.38
N LEU A 70 5.60 36.81 28.12
CA LEU A 70 4.46 37.57 28.60
C LEU A 70 4.91 38.58 29.69
N ARG A 71 4.78 39.88 29.38
CA ARG A 71 5.13 41.00 30.28
C ARG A 71 3.88 41.78 30.71
N LYS A 72 3.99 42.51 31.83
CA LYS A 72 2.90 43.28 32.45
C LYS A 72 2.68 44.67 31.84
N ASP A 73 3.70 45.22 31.19
CA ASP A 73 3.75 46.64 30.81
C ASP A 73 3.48 46.90 29.32
N LEU A 74 3.10 45.87 28.56
CA LEU A 74 2.75 45.99 27.14
C LEU A 74 1.25 46.21 26.94
N SER A 75 0.89 47.04 25.94
CA SER A 75 -0.51 47.23 25.56
C SER A 75 -1.09 45.97 24.91
N PHE A 76 -2.41 45.81 24.99
CA PHE A 76 -3.12 44.63 24.52
C PHE A 76 -2.89 44.29 23.04
N LYS A 77 -2.83 45.31 22.16
CA LYS A 77 -2.56 45.12 20.72
C LYS A 77 -1.15 44.56 20.47
N PHE A 78 -0.12 45.13 21.10
CA PHE A 78 1.26 44.65 20.97
C PHE A 78 1.45 43.26 21.59
N GLN A 79 0.72 42.96 22.66
CA GLN A 79 0.75 41.64 23.29
C GLN A 79 0.17 40.56 22.37
N LYS A 80 -0.96 40.82 21.68
CA LYS A 80 -1.52 39.90 20.69
C LYS A 80 -0.56 39.62 19.53
N PHE A 81 -0.02 40.67 18.91
CA PHE A 81 0.92 40.51 17.79
C PHE A 81 2.14 39.67 18.19
N ARG A 82 2.67 39.90 19.40
CA ARG A 82 3.78 39.12 19.95
C ARG A 82 3.43 37.65 20.17
N LEU A 83 2.24 37.34 20.69
CA LEU A 83 1.81 35.96 20.92
C LEU A 83 1.71 35.18 19.61
N VAL A 84 1.11 35.78 18.57
CA VAL A 84 1.03 35.18 17.23
C VAL A 84 2.43 34.96 16.65
N LYS A 85 3.31 35.96 16.71
CA LYS A 85 4.69 35.82 16.23
C LYS A 85 5.45 34.70 16.94
N LEU A 86 5.31 34.59 18.27
CA LEU A 86 5.95 33.51 19.04
C LEU A 86 5.34 32.14 18.72
N ALA A 87 4.05 32.07 18.38
CA ALA A 87 3.44 30.84 17.92
C ALA A 87 4.02 30.40 16.57
N THR A 88 4.11 31.31 15.59
CA THR A 88 4.75 31.00 14.30
C THR A 88 6.18 30.50 14.49
N ILE A 89 6.97 31.17 15.34
CA ILE A 89 8.34 30.73 15.66
C ILE A 89 8.34 29.35 16.32
N GLY A 90 7.44 29.10 17.27
CA GLY A 90 7.34 27.82 17.98
C GLY A 90 7.02 26.65 17.04
N PHE A 91 6.05 26.83 16.15
CA PHE A 91 5.70 25.82 15.14
C PHE A 91 6.85 25.60 14.13
N MET A 92 7.48 26.67 13.62
CA MET A 92 8.63 26.52 12.72
C MET A 92 9.81 25.83 13.40
N ALA A 93 10.08 26.14 14.67
CA ALA A 93 11.13 25.51 15.45
C ALA A 93 10.85 24.01 15.67
N ALA A 94 9.62 23.66 16.06
CA ALA A 94 9.21 22.25 16.23
C ALA A 94 9.38 21.46 14.94
N TYR A 95 8.90 22.01 13.82
CA TYR A 95 9.06 21.40 12.50
C TYR A 95 10.53 21.20 12.15
N ALA A 96 11.35 22.26 12.27
CA ALA A 96 12.76 22.21 11.90
C ALA A 96 13.56 21.21 12.77
N ILE A 97 13.27 21.14 14.07
CA ILE A 97 13.94 20.21 14.99
C ILE A 97 13.58 18.76 14.66
N GLN A 98 12.29 18.44 14.55
CA GLN A 98 11.86 17.07 14.30
C GLN A 98 12.26 16.58 12.91
N TYR A 99 12.07 17.41 11.89
CA TYR A 99 12.55 17.13 10.54
C TYR A 99 14.07 16.95 10.52
N GLY A 100 14.82 17.85 11.18
CA GLY A 100 16.28 17.78 11.25
C GLY A 100 16.78 16.51 11.91
N ILE A 101 16.13 16.02 12.98
CA ILE A 101 16.48 14.76 13.64
C ILE A 101 16.23 13.57 12.71
N LEU A 102 15.05 13.48 12.10
CA LEU A 102 14.71 12.37 11.20
C LEU A 102 15.61 12.36 9.96
N SER A 103 15.81 13.52 9.33
CA SER A 103 16.73 13.63 8.19
C SER A 103 18.18 13.34 8.56
N ALA A 104 18.64 13.68 9.78
CA ALA A 104 19.98 13.30 10.22
C ALA A 104 20.11 11.77 10.34
N ILE A 105 19.10 11.10 10.88
CA ILE A 105 19.07 9.63 10.99
C ILE A 105 19.06 8.99 9.58
N GLU A 106 18.25 9.50 8.67
CA GLU A 106 18.17 9.05 7.28
C GLU A 106 19.50 9.22 6.54
N ASN A 107 20.14 10.38 6.69
CA ASN A 107 21.40 10.72 6.02
C ASN A 107 22.61 9.93 6.55
N VAL A 108 22.62 9.61 7.85
CA VAL A 108 23.70 8.81 8.47
C VAL A 108 23.51 7.30 8.21
N SER A 109 22.31 6.87 7.81
CA SER A 109 22.05 5.46 7.50
C SER A 109 22.79 5.01 6.23
N ASP A 110 23.55 3.93 6.34
CA ASP A 110 24.16 3.27 5.18
C ASP A 110 23.16 2.33 4.48
N ALA A 111 23.55 1.84 3.31
CA ALA A 111 22.71 0.97 2.49
C ALA A 111 22.36 -0.37 3.22
N GLU A 112 23.25 -0.86 4.07
CA GLU A 112 23.00 -2.07 4.87
C GLU A 112 21.94 -1.83 5.94
N THR A 113 22.00 -0.69 6.63
CA THR A 113 21.05 -0.29 7.67
C THR A 113 19.67 -0.05 7.06
N ARG A 114 19.60 0.61 5.89
CA ARG A 114 18.34 0.78 5.14
C ARG A 114 17.69 -0.54 4.75
N ARG A 115 18.47 -1.50 4.25
CA ARG A 115 17.98 -2.85 3.95
C ARG A 115 17.46 -3.55 5.21
N LYS A 116 18.21 -3.50 6.31
CA LYS A 116 17.79 -4.11 7.59
C LYS A 116 16.51 -3.48 8.11
N ALA A 117 16.36 -2.16 8.01
CA ALA A 117 15.14 -1.46 8.40
C ALA A 117 13.93 -1.93 7.58
N LYS A 118 14.10 -2.10 6.26
CA LYS A 118 13.05 -2.66 5.39
C LYS A 118 12.65 -4.07 5.81
N ILE A 119 13.61 -4.96 6.09
CA ILE A 119 13.30 -6.32 6.56
C ILE A 119 12.60 -6.28 7.93
N LEU A 120 13.08 -5.43 8.84
CA LEU A 120 12.52 -5.30 10.17
C LEU A 120 11.11 -4.72 10.18
N SER A 121 10.74 -3.84 9.24
CA SER A 121 9.35 -3.38 9.15
C SER A 121 8.40 -4.53 8.79
N PHE A 122 8.80 -5.44 7.90
CA PHE A 122 8.03 -6.66 7.60
C PHE A 122 7.97 -7.62 8.80
N VAL A 123 9.11 -7.88 9.45
CA VAL A 123 9.14 -8.80 10.60
C VAL A 123 8.33 -8.24 11.77
N THR A 124 8.46 -6.95 12.05
CA THR A 124 7.69 -6.28 13.11
C THR A 124 6.19 -6.34 12.82
N SER A 125 5.78 -6.12 11.57
CA SER A 125 4.39 -6.34 11.15
C SER A 125 3.93 -7.77 11.42
N GLY A 126 4.76 -8.76 11.09
CA GLY A 126 4.47 -10.15 11.40
C GLY A 126 4.33 -10.42 12.89
N VAL A 127 5.19 -9.84 13.74
CA VAL A 127 5.11 -10.02 15.20
C VAL A 127 3.86 -9.38 15.78
N GLN A 128 3.58 -8.13 15.42
CA GLN A 128 2.44 -7.37 15.94
C GLN A 128 1.10 -8.03 15.59
N ASN A 129 1.01 -8.63 14.41
CA ASN A 129 -0.19 -9.32 13.96
C ASN A 129 -0.26 -10.81 14.36
N GLY A 130 0.71 -11.32 15.13
CA GLY A 130 0.73 -12.72 15.58
C GLY A 130 1.17 -13.75 14.52
N ASP A 131 1.74 -13.31 13.39
CA ASP A 131 2.35 -14.21 12.41
C ASP A 131 3.75 -14.69 12.83
N VAL A 132 4.38 -14.04 13.82
CA VAL A 132 5.75 -14.33 14.24
C VAL A 132 5.87 -14.27 15.74
N ASP A 133 6.37 -15.34 16.34
CA ASP A 133 6.75 -15.34 17.75
C ASP A 133 8.20 -14.90 17.90
N LEU A 134 8.43 -13.98 18.84
CA LEU A 134 9.76 -13.50 19.18
C LEU A 134 10.42 -14.47 20.17
N ALA A 135 11.36 -15.27 19.66
CA ALA A 135 12.13 -16.19 20.50
C ALA A 135 12.88 -15.45 21.62
N GLY A 136 12.70 -15.91 22.87
CA GLY A 136 13.30 -15.28 24.04
C GLY A 136 12.46 -14.16 24.65
N LEU A 137 11.31 -13.83 24.05
CA LEU A 137 10.21 -13.13 24.70
C LEU A 137 9.31 -14.17 25.41
N ASN A 138 9.92 -15.00 26.26
CA ASN A 138 9.25 -16.17 26.85
C ASN A 138 8.47 -15.76 28.11
N GLY A 139 7.23 -16.24 28.26
CA GLY A 139 6.38 -16.05 29.44
C GLY A 139 4.95 -15.63 29.09
N ASN A 140 4.02 -15.71 30.05
CA ASN A 140 2.70 -15.08 29.96
C ASN A 140 2.86 -13.55 30.16
N LEU A 141 3.57 -12.89 29.25
CA LEU A 141 3.65 -11.44 29.23
C LEU A 141 2.28 -10.88 28.87
N ASP A 142 1.81 -9.92 29.66
CA ASP A 142 0.60 -9.19 29.34
C ASP A 142 0.86 -8.30 28.12
N LYS A 143 0.34 -8.69 26.95
CA LYS A 143 0.49 -7.91 25.70
C LYS A 143 -0.21 -6.55 25.75
N THR A 144 -1.10 -6.35 26.72
CA THR A 144 -1.82 -5.08 26.92
C THR A 144 -1.06 -4.12 27.83
N SER A 145 -0.04 -4.61 28.52
CA SER A 145 0.78 -3.82 29.44
C SER A 145 1.52 -2.67 28.72
N PRO A 146 1.72 -1.52 29.39
CA PRO A 146 2.37 -0.37 28.79
C PRO A 146 3.82 -0.64 28.38
N ASP A 147 4.57 -1.41 29.17
CA ASP A 147 5.95 -1.77 28.87
C ASP A 147 6.06 -2.71 27.67
N TYR A 148 5.15 -3.67 27.51
CA TYR A 148 5.08 -4.50 26.30
C TYR A 148 4.79 -3.67 25.06
N LYS A 149 3.75 -2.82 25.09
CA LYS A 149 3.41 -1.95 23.95
C LYS A 149 4.58 -1.03 23.59
N THR A 150 5.24 -0.47 24.59
CA THR A 150 6.37 0.45 24.38
C THR A 150 7.56 -0.29 23.80
N PHE A 151 7.86 -1.48 24.33
CA PHE A 151 8.90 -2.35 23.78
C PHE A 151 8.63 -2.70 22.33
N MET A 152 7.40 -3.10 21.97
CA MET A 152 7.05 -3.43 20.59
C MET A 152 7.20 -2.24 19.64
N ALA A 153 6.91 -1.03 20.13
CA ALA A 153 7.10 0.20 19.37
C ALA A 153 8.57 0.55 19.09
N VAL A 154 9.47 0.26 20.04
CA VAL A 154 10.91 0.56 19.91
C VAL A 154 11.75 -0.65 19.46
N PHE A 155 11.14 -1.84 19.42
CA PHE A 155 11.78 -3.08 18.99
C PHE A 155 12.48 -2.97 17.63
N PRO A 156 11.90 -2.34 16.57
CA PRO A 156 12.57 -2.19 15.29
C PRO A 156 13.90 -1.44 15.41
N VAL A 157 13.94 -0.36 16.21
CA VAL A 157 15.16 0.43 16.46
C VAL A 157 16.20 -0.45 17.15
N MET A 158 15.81 -1.20 18.17
CA MET A 158 16.76 -2.05 18.90
C MET A 158 17.29 -3.19 18.01
N ALA A 159 16.42 -3.77 17.19
CA ALA A 159 16.75 -4.89 16.32
C ALA A 159 17.74 -4.52 15.20
N LEU A 160 17.78 -3.26 14.77
CA LEU A 160 18.79 -2.75 13.81
C LEU A 160 20.23 -2.99 14.29
N TYR A 161 20.45 -2.97 15.61
CA TYR A 161 21.78 -3.10 16.22
C TYR A 161 22.17 -4.55 16.55
N VAL A 162 21.38 -5.53 16.13
CA VAL A 162 21.69 -6.95 16.33
C VAL A 162 22.75 -7.42 15.34
N SER A 163 23.79 -8.13 15.83
CA SER A 163 24.74 -8.84 14.96
C SER A 163 24.10 -10.02 14.27
N ASP A 164 24.50 -10.25 13.01
CA ASP A 164 24.04 -11.38 12.20
C ASP A 164 22.52 -11.46 12.09
N LEU A 165 21.86 -10.29 11.99
CA LEU A 165 20.41 -10.19 11.88
C LEU A 165 19.87 -11.07 10.74
N ASP A 166 20.54 -11.05 9.59
CA ASP A 166 20.16 -11.88 8.44
C ASP A 166 20.20 -13.37 8.76
N LYS A 167 21.23 -13.86 9.45
CA LYS A 167 21.32 -15.29 9.81
C LYS A 167 20.20 -15.71 10.77
N LYS A 168 19.73 -14.79 11.60
CA LYS A 168 18.66 -15.03 12.58
C LYS A 168 17.27 -14.94 11.96
N ILE A 169 17.08 -14.05 10.98
CA ILE A 169 15.77 -13.80 10.35
C ILE A 169 15.55 -14.70 9.13
N ALA A 170 16.58 -14.94 8.31
CA ALA A 170 16.45 -15.67 7.05
C ALA A 170 15.74 -17.03 7.14
N PRO A 171 15.97 -17.88 8.17
CA PRO A 171 15.28 -19.17 8.28
C PRO A 171 13.76 -19.05 8.42
N HIS A 172 13.26 -17.92 8.93
CA HIS A 172 11.85 -17.70 9.20
C HIS A 172 11.20 -16.74 8.21
N LEU A 173 11.98 -15.84 7.59
CA LEU A 173 11.47 -14.73 6.77
C LEU A 173 10.57 -15.19 5.63
N GLU A 174 10.90 -16.27 4.92
CA GLU A 174 10.04 -16.81 3.85
C GLU A 174 8.65 -17.20 4.39
N THR A 175 8.60 -17.82 5.57
CA THR A 175 7.34 -18.20 6.23
C THR A 175 6.56 -16.98 6.72
N VAL A 176 7.26 -15.94 7.20
CA VAL A 176 6.65 -14.67 7.60
C VAL A 176 6.03 -13.97 6.40
N VAL A 177 6.78 -13.83 5.31
CA VAL A 177 6.30 -13.22 4.05
C VAL A 177 5.09 -13.98 3.52
N TYR A 178 5.13 -15.32 3.52
CA TYR A 178 3.98 -16.13 3.13
C TYR A 178 2.74 -15.86 4.00
N ARG A 179 2.87 -15.84 5.33
CA ARG A 179 1.74 -15.58 6.25
C ARG A 179 1.16 -14.18 6.08
N ILE A 180 2.01 -13.16 5.99
CA ILE A 180 1.58 -11.77 5.75
C ILE A 180 0.83 -11.65 4.43
N MET A 181 1.37 -12.22 3.34
CA MET A 181 0.69 -12.20 2.03
C MET A 181 -0.64 -12.95 2.05
N LYS A 182 -0.69 -14.11 2.71
CA LYS A 182 -1.92 -14.89 2.89
C LYS A 182 -3.00 -14.05 3.55
N ARG A 183 -2.65 -13.36 4.63
CA ARG A 183 -3.58 -12.47 5.34
C ARG A 183 -4.03 -11.31 4.46
N GLN A 184 -3.11 -10.63 3.77
CA GLN A 184 -3.45 -9.48 2.91
C GLN A 184 -4.41 -9.86 1.78
N LEU A 185 -4.30 -11.09 1.25
CA LEU A 185 -5.23 -11.61 0.24
C LEU A 185 -6.55 -12.12 0.84
N GLY A 186 -6.60 -12.33 2.16
CA GLY A 186 -7.78 -12.79 2.88
C GLY A 186 -8.05 -14.28 2.72
N ASP A 187 -9.29 -14.67 3.03
CA ASP A 187 -9.75 -16.04 2.87
C ASP A 187 -9.74 -16.44 1.37
N PRO A 188 -9.13 -17.59 1.01
CA PRO A 188 -9.04 -18.01 -0.39
C PRO A 188 -10.39 -18.28 -1.04
N GLY A 189 -11.41 -18.66 -0.27
CA GLY A 189 -12.79 -18.82 -0.75
C GLY A 189 -13.43 -17.48 -1.06
N VAL A 190 -13.26 -16.49 -0.19
CA VAL A 190 -13.70 -15.11 -0.43
C VAL A 190 -12.97 -14.52 -1.63
N TYR A 191 -11.66 -14.72 -1.74
CA TYR A 191 -10.86 -14.27 -2.88
C TYR A 191 -11.34 -14.89 -4.20
N TYR A 192 -11.71 -16.19 -4.18
CA TYR A 192 -12.34 -16.84 -5.33
C TYR A 192 -13.66 -16.14 -5.71
N ASP A 193 -14.55 -15.93 -4.75
CA ASP A 193 -15.87 -15.34 -4.98
C ASP A 193 -15.76 -13.89 -5.48
N SER A 194 -14.84 -13.10 -4.93
CA SER A 194 -14.72 -11.67 -5.25
C SER A 194 -13.90 -11.38 -6.50
N ALA A 195 -12.85 -12.17 -6.77
CA ALA A 195 -11.90 -11.89 -7.84
C ALA A 195 -12.00 -12.91 -8.99
N TYR A 196 -11.91 -14.21 -8.69
CA TYR A 196 -11.91 -15.24 -9.74
C TYR A 196 -13.25 -15.30 -10.48
N VAL A 197 -14.38 -15.34 -9.76
CA VAL A 197 -15.71 -15.43 -10.39
C VAL A 197 -15.96 -14.24 -11.33
N LYS A 198 -15.51 -13.04 -10.93
CA LYS A 198 -15.61 -11.83 -11.76
C LYS A 198 -14.76 -11.94 -13.03
N ALA A 199 -13.52 -12.41 -12.91
CA ALA A 199 -12.63 -12.65 -14.05
C ALA A 199 -13.18 -13.75 -14.99
N ASP A 200 -13.72 -14.83 -14.42
CA ASP A 200 -14.33 -15.95 -15.16
C ASP A 200 -15.58 -15.50 -15.93
N ALA A 201 -16.46 -14.71 -15.30
CA ALA A 201 -17.64 -14.15 -15.96
C ALA A 201 -17.27 -13.27 -17.16
N TYR A 202 -16.22 -12.46 -17.02
CA TYR A 202 -15.70 -11.66 -18.13
C TYR A 202 -15.13 -12.53 -19.25
N ALA A 203 -14.36 -13.58 -18.92
CA ALA A 203 -13.83 -14.52 -19.90
C ALA A 203 -14.94 -15.24 -20.67
N ARG A 204 -16.03 -15.65 -19.98
CA ARG A 204 -17.21 -16.25 -20.61
C ARG A 204 -17.91 -15.31 -21.57
N LYS A 205 -18.09 -14.05 -21.18
CA LYS A 205 -18.68 -13.03 -22.06
C LYS A 205 -17.85 -12.84 -23.34
N LEU A 206 -16.52 -12.80 -23.22
CA LEU A 206 -15.65 -12.75 -24.39
C LEU A 206 -15.73 -14.03 -25.22
N PHE A 207 -15.86 -15.20 -24.60
CA PHE A 207 -16.02 -16.47 -25.30
C PHE A 207 -17.33 -16.55 -26.09
N GLU A 208 -18.42 -16.04 -25.55
CA GLU A 208 -19.70 -15.91 -26.26
C GLU A 208 -19.57 -15.02 -27.50
N GLN A 209 -18.90 -13.87 -27.38
CA GLN A 209 -18.63 -12.98 -28.50
C GLN A 209 -17.75 -13.65 -29.57
N HIS A 210 -16.74 -14.41 -29.15
CA HIS A 210 -15.92 -15.20 -30.07
C HIS A 210 -16.75 -16.25 -30.83
N ASN A 211 -17.59 -17.01 -30.11
CA ASN A 211 -18.46 -18.01 -30.72
C ASN A 211 -19.47 -17.39 -31.69
N ALA A 212 -19.96 -16.17 -31.41
CA ALA A 212 -20.81 -15.43 -32.34
C ALA A 212 -20.07 -15.10 -33.65
N ILE A 213 -18.81 -14.66 -33.57
CA ILE A 213 -17.98 -14.40 -34.77
C ILE A 213 -17.75 -15.70 -35.56
N LEU A 214 -17.44 -16.80 -34.87
CA LEU A 214 -17.24 -18.11 -35.49
C LEU A 214 -18.53 -18.61 -36.16
N ALA A 215 -19.68 -18.47 -35.50
CA ALA A 215 -20.98 -18.86 -36.06
C ALA A 215 -21.33 -18.02 -37.29
N GLU A 216 -21.05 -16.71 -37.26
CA GLU A 216 -21.24 -15.84 -38.42
C GLU A 216 -20.29 -16.20 -39.58
N TYR A 217 -19.02 -16.51 -39.29
CA TYR A 217 -18.08 -17.02 -40.29
C TYR A 217 -18.61 -18.29 -40.96
N GLU A 218 -19.01 -19.27 -40.15
CA GLU A 218 -19.56 -20.53 -40.64
C GLU A 218 -20.85 -20.34 -41.46
N HIS A 219 -21.75 -19.47 -41.02
CA HIS A 219 -22.95 -19.11 -41.77
C HIS A 219 -22.62 -18.44 -43.10
N LYS A 220 -21.68 -17.48 -43.12
CA LYS A 220 -21.24 -16.84 -44.37
C LYS A 220 -20.63 -17.86 -45.33
N MET A 221 -19.82 -18.79 -44.84
CA MET A 221 -19.21 -19.85 -45.67
C MET A 221 -20.24 -20.84 -46.21
N ARG A 222 -21.22 -21.27 -45.40
CA ARG A 222 -22.23 -22.26 -45.80
C ARG A 222 -23.34 -21.67 -46.67
N GLU A 223 -23.87 -20.50 -46.32
CA GLU A 223 -25.08 -19.94 -46.92
C GLU A 223 -24.78 -18.78 -47.87
N VAL A 224 -23.97 -17.81 -47.43
CA VAL A 224 -23.76 -16.55 -48.17
C VAL A 224 -22.88 -16.78 -49.41
N VAL A 225 -21.82 -17.57 -49.29
CA VAL A 225 -20.92 -17.87 -50.41
C VAL A 225 -21.68 -18.57 -51.56
N PRO A 226 -22.40 -19.70 -51.35
CA PRO A 226 -23.14 -20.32 -52.44
C PRO A 226 -24.26 -19.43 -53.00
N LYS A 227 -25.00 -18.75 -52.11
CA LYS A 227 -26.09 -17.85 -52.52
C LYS A 227 -25.58 -16.70 -53.39
N ASN A 228 -24.50 -16.03 -53.00
CA ASN A 228 -23.93 -14.93 -53.78
C ASN A 228 -23.34 -15.41 -55.11
N THR A 229 -22.72 -16.59 -55.14
CA THR A 229 -22.27 -17.21 -56.39
C THR A 229 -23.44 -17.46 -57.34
N GLN A 230 -24.55 -17.99 -56.83
CA GLN A 230 -25.75 -18.26 -57.61
C GLN A 230 -26.42 -16.97 -58.11
N ILE A 231 -26.61 -15.98 -57.24
CA ILE A 231 -27.17 -14.66 -57.60
C ILE A 231 -26.32 -14.01 -58.70
N LEU A 232 -24.99 -14.05 -58.59
CA LEU A 232 -24.12 -13.49 -59.60
C LEU A 232 -24.28 -14.22 -60.94
N TRP A 233 -24.31 -15.56 -60.94
CA TRP A 233 -24.57 -16.34 -62.14
C TRP A 233 -25.90 -15.98 -62.80
N ASP A 234 -26.98 -15.92 -62.03
CA ASP A 234 -28.33 -15.63 -62.53
C ASP A 234 -28.43 -14.20 -63.06
N SER A 235 -27.75 -13.24 -62.43
CA SER A 235 -27.67 -11.86 -62.92
C SER A 235 -26.96 -11.77 -64.28
N ILE A 236 -25.89 -12.55 -64.47
CA ILE A 236 -25.16 -12.62 -65.73
C ILE A 236 -26.03 -13.26 -66.81
N GLN A 237 -26.69 -14.39 -66.51
CA GLN A 237 -27.58 -15.05 -67.47
C GLN A 237 -28.73 -14.13 -67.88
N THR A 238 -29.40 -13.50 -66.92
CA THR A 238 -30.50 -12.55 -67.17
C THR A 238 -30.06 -11.38 -68.05
N ALA A 239 -28.89 -10.80 -67.77
CA ALA A 239 -28.35 -9.70 -68.58
C ALA A 239 -27.98 -10.14 -70.01
N LEU A 240 -27.43 -11.35 -70.17
CA LEU A 240 -27.10 -11.92 -71.46
C LEU A 240 -28.35 -12.26 -72.27
N ASP A 241 -29.36 -12.89 -71.66
CA ASP A 241 -30.60 -13.28 -72.34
C ASP A 241 -31.41 -12.06 -72.78
N LYS A 242 -31.41 -10.99 -71.98
CA LYS A 242 -32.04 -9.71 -72.34
C LYS A 242 -31.35 -9.03 -73.53
N LYS A 243 -30.01 -9.07 -73.59
CA LYS A 243 -29.22 -8.35 -74.61
C LYS A 243 -28.96 -9.16 -75.87
N TYR A 244 -28.94 -10.48 -75.76
CA TYR A 244 -28.62 -11.43 -76.83
C TYR A 244 -29.63 -12.61 -76.84
N PRO A 245 -30.90 -12.37 -77.21
CA PRO A 245 -31.97 -13.38 -77.11
C PRO A 245 -31.76 -14.61 -78.01
N SER A 246 -31.01 -14.46 -79.11
CA SER A 246 -30.68 -15.55 -80.04
C SER A 246 -29.66 -16.56 -79.46
N GLY A 247 -29.10 -16.29 -78.28
CA GLY A 247 -28.06 -17.09 -77.66
C GLY A 247 -26.66 -16.86 -78.24
N TYR A 248 -26.53 -16.15 -79.37
CA TYR A 248 -25.24 -15.75 -79.93
C TYR A 248 -24.69 -14.53 -79.17
N ILE A 249 -23.53 -14.70 -78.53
CA ILE A 249 -22.84 -13.65 -77.79
C ILE A 249 -21.60 -13.21 -78.61
N PRO A 250 -21.59 -11.99 -79.18
CA PRO A 250 -20.47 -11.50 -79.97
C PRO A 250 -19.13 -11.50 -79.21
N PRO A 251 -17.98 -11.68 -79.90
CA PRO A 251 -16.66 -11.69 -79.26
C PRO A 251 -16.40 -10.49 -78.35
N PHE A 252 -16.72 -9.27 -78.77
CA PHE A 252 -16.50 -8.05 -77.98
C PHE A 252 -17.31 -8.07 -76.66
N ALA A 253 -18.52 -8.62 -76.67
CA ALA A 253 -19.36 -8.72 -75.48
C ALA A 253 -18.80 -9.74 -74.48
N ARG A 254 -18.21 -10.83 -74.98
CA ARG A 254 -17.50 -11.82 -74.16
C ARG A 254 -16.25 -11.21 -73.51
N SER A 255 -15.45 -10.47 -74.27
CA SER A 255 -14.29 -9.75 -73.72
C SER A 255 -14.68 -8.75 -72.63
N ASN A 256 -15.77 -8.00 -72.82
CA ASN A 256 -16.27 -7.07 -71.79
C ASN A 256 -16.74 -7.80 -70.53
N LEU A 257 -17.41 -8.95 -70.67
CA LEU A 257 -17.84 -9.76 -69.53
C LEU A 257 -16.65 -10.38 -68.79
N TYR A 258 -15.63 -10.84 -69.51
CA TYR A 258 -14.36 -11.27 -68.93
C TYR A 258 -13.73 -10.15 -68.09
N VAL A 259 -13.53 -8.96 -68.67
CA VAL A 259 -12.95 -7.81 -67.96
C VAL A 259 -13.78 -7.44 -66.73
N TYR A 260 -15.11 -7.45 -66.84
CA TYR A 260 -15.99 -7.21 -65.71
C TYR A 260 -15.77 -8.22 -64.58
N LEU A 261 -15.73 -9.52 -64.88
CA LEU A 261 -15.56 -10.57 -63.88
C LEU A 261 -14.17 -10.53 -63.24
N THR A 262 -13.12 -10.31 -64.03
CA THR A 262 -11.75 -10.15 -63.52
C THR A 262 -11.64 -8.90 -62.62
N ASN A 263 -12.25 -7.77 -63.00
CA ASN A 263 -12.29 -6.57 -62.17
C ASN A 263 -13.07 -6.77 -60.85
N GLN A 264 -14.02 -7.71 -60.84
CA GLN A 264 -14.71 -8.16 -59.63
C GLN A 264 -13.89 -9.18 -58.82
N GLY A 265 -12.65 -9.50 -59.23
CA GLY A 265 -11.76 -10.45 -58.55
C GLY A 265 -12.09 -11.92 -58.83
N ILE A 266 -12.87 -12.21 -59.88
CA ILE A 266 -13.22 -13.56 -60.33
C ILE A 266 -12.30 -13.91 -61.50
N ASP A 267 -11.29 -14.73 -61.21
CA ASP A 267 -10.24 -15.09 -62.17
C ASP A 267 -10.66 -16.25 -63.07
N ILE A 268 -11.27 -15.93 -64.21
CA ILE A 268 -11.70 -16.90 -65.22
C ILE A 268 -10.80 -16.80 -66.47
N PRO A 269 -10.64 -17.87 -67.28
CA PRO A 269 -9.85 -17.80 -68.52
C PRO A 269 -10.49 -16.89 -69.59
N ILE A 270 -9.68 -16.27 -70.45
CA ILE A 270 -10.19 -15.44 -71.57
C ILE A 270 -11.04 -16.22 -72.59
N THR A 271 -10.88 -17.54 -72.63
CA THR A 271 -11.64 -18.47 -73.47
C THR A 271 -12.98 -18.91 -72.86
N TRP A 272 -13.31 -18.42 -71.66
CA TRP A 272 -14.53 -18.77 -70.94
C TRP A 272 -15.80 -18.39 -71.72
N HIS A 273 -16.81 -19.27 -71.68
CA HIS A 273 -18.07 -19.09 -72.40
C HIS A 273 -19.31 -19.38 -71.53
N PRO A 274 -20.22 -18.41 -71.30
CA PRO A 274 -21.30 -18.52 -70.31
C PRO A 274 -22.41 -19.53 -70.67
N LYS A 275 -22.54 -19.91 -71.94
CA LYS A 275 -23.52 -20.93 -72.38
C LYS A 275 -22.97 -22.37 -72.43
N ASN A 276 -21.69 -22.58 -72.11
CA ASN A 276 -21.09 -23.92 -72.12
C ASN A 276 -21.16 -24.54 -70.70
N PRO A 277 -21.71 -25.77 -70.53
CA PRO A 277 -21.83 -26.42 -69.23
C PRO A 277 -20.51 -26.62 -68.48
N TYR A 278 -19.40 -26.85 -69.19
CA TYR A 278 -18.06 -26.95 -68.59
C TYR A 278 -17.66 -25.60 -67.98
N TRP A 279 -17.81 -24.51 -68.73
CA TRP A 279 -17.45 -23.17 -68.29
C TRP A 279 -18.36 -22.63 -67.18
N LYS A 280 -19.60 -23.12 -67.07
CA LYS A 280 -20.45 -22.88 -65.89
C LYS A 280 -19.74 -23.40 -64.62
N ARG A 281 -19.22 -24.62 -64.61
CA ARG A 281 -18.52 -25.17 -63.44
C ARG A 281 -17.31 -24.32 -63.05
N VAL A 282 -16.47 -23.95 -64.03
CA VAL A 282 -15.30 -23.09 -63.82
C VAL A 282 -15.70 -21.74 -63.24
N PHE A 283 -16.79 -21.13 -63.71
CA PHE A 283 -17.30 -19.89 -63.13
C PHE A 283 -17.68 -20.07 -61.66
N PHE A 284 -18.45 -21.11 -61.33
CA PHE A 284 -18.91 -21.35 -59.96
C PHE A 284 -17.73 -21.58 -59.00
N GLU A 285 -16.70 -22.31 -59.44
CA GLU A 285 -15.46 -22.49 -58.69
C GLU A 285 -14.75 -21.15 -58.42
N LYS A 286 -14.51 -20.35 -59.47
CA LYS A 286 -13.78 -19.08 -59.35
C LYS A 286 -14.55 -17.99 -58.61
N ALA A 287 -15.87 -17.94 -58.79
CA ALA A 287 -16.73 -17.04 -58.03
C ALA A 287 -16.79 -17.45 -56.55
N ARG A 288 -16.87 -18.75 -56.26
CA ARG A 288 -16.80 -19.28 -54.89
C ARG A 288 -15.48 -18.91 -54.22
N GLU A 289 -14.34 -19.16 -54.88
CA GLU A 289 -13.02 -18.76 -54.36
C GLU A 289 -12.97 -17.27 -54.02
N LYS A 290 -13.52 -16.39 -54.88
CA LYS A 290 -13.61 -14.95 -54.61
C LYS A 290 -14.42 -14.66 -53.35
N PHE A 291 -15.61 -15.24 -53.21
CA PHE A 291 -16.47 -14.94 -52.06
C PHE A 291 -15.92 -15.55 -50.77
N GLU A 292 -15.28 -16.72 -50.83
CA GLU A 292 -14.55 -17.29 -49.70
C GLU A 292 -13.39 -16.38 -49.26
N ARG A 293 -12.62 -15.81 -50.21
CA ARG A 293 -11.61 -14.79 -49.90
C ARG A 293 -12.20 -13.56 -49.21
N ASP A 294 -13.35 -13.07 -49.66
CA ASP A 294 -14.01 -11.91 -49.04
C ASP A 294 -14.48 -12.22 -47.62
N VAL A 295 -15.04 -13.41 -47.39
CA VAL A 295 -15.43 -13.88 -46.05
C VAL A 295 -14.20 -14.04 -45.16
N ASN A 296 -13.09 -14.60 -45.66
CA ASN A 296 -11.84 -14.71 -44.91
C ASN A 296 -11.27 -13.33 -44.55
N LYS A 297 -11.27 -12.35 -45.47
CA LYS A 297 -10.85 -10.96 -45.17
C LYS A 297 -11.76 -10.27 -44.16
N TRP A 298 -13.06 -10.57 -44.17
CA TRP A 298 -13.97 -10.10 -43.13
C TRP A 298 -13.62 -10.75 -41.78
N ALA A 299 -13.38 -12.05 -41.76
CA ALA A 299 -13.03 -12.82 -40.55
C ALA A 299 -11.73 -12.32 -39.92
N GLU A 300 -10.69 -12.08 -40.74
CA GLU A 300 -9.42 -11.49 -40.31
C GLU A 300 -9.63 -10.13 -39.63
N ARG A 301 -10.48 -9.25 -40.21
CA ARG A 301 -10.82 -7.96 -39.60
C ARG A 301 -11.60 -8.11 -38.30
N ALA A 302 -12.56 -9.02 -38.25
CA ALA A 302 -13.35 -9.29 -37.04
C ALA A 302 -12.46 -9.79 -35.89
N VAL A 303 -11.57 -10.76 -36.18
CA VAL A 303 -10.57 -11.28 -35.24
C VAL A 303 -9.59 -10.19 -34.82
N PHE A 304 -9.07 -9.39 -35.76
CA PHE A 304 -8.15 -8.30 -35.44
C PHE A 304 -8.79 -7.28 -34.48
N ASN A 305 -10.01 -6.85 -34.78
CA ASN A 305 -10.76 -5.91 -33.94
C ASN A 305 -11.08 -6.51 -32.56
N PHE A 306 -11.35 -7.82 -32.51
CA PHE A 306 -11.68 -8.49 -31.27
C PHE A 306 -10.47 -8.79 -30.39
N TYR A 307 -9.36 -9.28 -30.93
CA TYR A 307 -8.22 -9.76 -30.15
C TYR A 307 -7.05 -8.79 -30.03
N TYR A 308 -6.94 -7.80 -30.93
CA TYR A 308 -5.82 -6.86 -31.04
C TYR A 308 -4.44 -7.53 -31.12
N ARG A 309 -3.79 -7.52 -32.29
CA ARG A 309 -2.43 -8.09 -32.49
C ARG A 309 -2.29 -9.56 -32.03
N SER A 310 -3.29 -10.39 -32.32
CA SER A 310 -3.23 -11.84 -32.06
C SER A 310 -2.91 -12.60 -33.34
N ASP A 311 -2.06 -13.62 -33.25
CA ASP A 311 -1.80 -14.59 -34.32
C ASP A 311 -2.95 -15.59 -34.54
N TYR A 312 -4.05 -15.43 -33.80
CA TYR A 312 -5.22 -16.27 -33.90
C TYR A 312 -5.87 -16.18 -35.29
N LYS A 313 -6.22 -17.32 -35.87
CA LYS A 313 -6.92 -17.42 -37.16
C LYS A 313 -8.17 -18.28 -37.04
N LEU A 314 -9.27 -17.79 -37.58
CA LEU A 314 -10.47 -18.60 -37.81
C LEU A 314 -10.20 -19.61 -38.94
N PRO A 315 -10.81 -20.81 -38.92
CA PRO A 315 -11.93 -21.23 -38.08
C PRO A 315 -11.55 -22.10 -36.88
N THR A 316 -10.37 -21.87 -36.27
CA THR A 316 -9.97 -22.65 -35.08
C THR A 316 -11.11 -22.65 -34.06
N LYS A 317 -11.52 -23.82 -33.60
CA LYS A 317 -12.55 -23.94 -32.55
C LYS A 317 -11.83 -24.10 -31.23
N LEU A 318 -12.03 -23.15 -30.33
CA LEU A 318 -11.50 -23.22 -28.97
C LEU A 318 -12.64 -23.60 -28.03
N ASN A 319 -12.36 -24.46 -27.06
CA ASN A 319 -13.23 -24.56 -25.89
C ASN A 319 -12.95 -23.39 -24.93
N LEU A 320 -13.81 -23.20 -23.92
CA LEU A 320 -13.69 -22.08 -22.98
C LEU A 320 -12.35 -22.07 -22.23
N ALA A 321 -11.84 -23.25 -21.85
CA ALA A 321 -10.56 -23.36 -21.16
C ALA A 321 -9.40 -22.93 -22.08
N GLU A 322 -9.35 -23.42 -23.32
CA GLU A 322 -8.35 -23.01 -24.31
C GLU A 322 -8.43 -21.52 -24.65
N PHE A 323 -9.65 -20.99 -24.79
CA PHE A 323 -9.91 -19.57 -25.06
C PHE A 323 -9.40 -18.67 -23.94
N SER A 324 -9.60 -19.05 -22.68
CA SER A 324 -9.14 -18.27 -21.53
C SER A 324 -7.61 -18.11 -21.47
N LEU A 325 -6.86 -18.97 -22.16
CA LEU A 325 -5.40 -18.91 -22.23
C LEU A 325 -4.85 -17.91 -23.24
N LEU A 326 -5.72 -17.30 -24.08
CA LEU A 326 -5.31 -16.31 -25.07
C LEU A 326 -4.73 -15.04 -24.39
N PRO A 327 -3.72 -14.38 -24.99
CA PRO A 327 -3.02 -13.25 -24.35
C PRO A 327 -3.94 -12.12 -23.90
N LYS A 328 -4.93 -11.74 -24.72
CA LYS A 328 -5.90 -10.68 -24.39
C LYS A 328 -6.73 -11.03 -23.15
N VAL A 329 -7.17 -12.29 -23.05
CA VAL A 329 -7.94 -12.74 -21.90
C VAL A 329 -7.02 -12.74 -20.67
N ARG A 330 -5.82 -13.33 -20.77
CA ARG A 330 -4.83 -13.35 -19.68
C ARG A 330 -4.47 -11.97 -19.13
N HIS A 331 -4.34 -10.96 -19.98
CA HIS A 331 -4.07 -9.59 -19.54
C HIS A 331 -5.15 -9.08 -18.56
N GLU A 332 -6.41 -9.37 -18.87
CA GLU A 332 -7.55 -8.99 -18.04
C GLU A 332 -7.59 -9.82 -16.74
N TRP A 333 -7.22 -11.10 -16.81
CA TRP A 333 -7.07 -11.95 -15.62
C TRP A 333 -6.02 -11.39 -14.66
N ASN A 334 -4.84 -10.99 -15.17
CA ASN A 334 -3.77 -10.46 -14.33
C ASN A 334 -4.16 -9.15 -13.64
N ARG A 335 -5.02 -8.33 -14.27
CA ARG A 335 -5.54 -7.09 -13.67
C ARG A 335 -6.47 -7.37 -12.50
N GLU A 336 -7.39 -8.34 -12.63
CA GLU A 336 -8.36 -8.66 -11.57
C GLU A 336 -7.77 -9.61 -10.51
N LEU A 337 -6.71 -10.34 -10.83
CA LEU A 337 -6.05 -11.30 -9.93
C LEU A 337 -4.54 -11.00 -9.83
N PRO A 338 -4.14 -9.95 -9.08
CA PRO A 338 -2.75 -9.48 -9.01
C PRO A 338 -1.77 -10.54 -8.54
N ILE A 339 -2.23 -11.58 -7.82
CA ILE A 339 -1.39 -12.71 -7.37
C ILE A 339 -0.68 -13.41 -8.54
N PHE A 340 -1.25 -13.38 -9.75
CA PHE A 340 -0.71 -14.04 -10.94
C PHE A 340 0.08 -13.09 -11.88
N GLU A 341 0.08 -11.78 -11.61
CA GLU A 341 0.69 -10.76 -12.48
C GLU A 341 2.18 -11.03 -12.79
N TYR A 342 2.92 -11.57 -11.82
CA TYR A 342 4.37 -11.73 -11.89
C TYR A 342 4.83 -13.06 -12.50
N ASP A 343 3.90 -13.92 -12.92
CA ASP A 343 4.24 -15.24 -13.43
C ASP A 343 3.43 -15.58 -14.68
N GLU A 344 3.92 -15.14 -15.83
CA GLU A 344 3.32 -15.40 -17.14
C GLU A 344 3.18 -16.90 -17.48
N LYS A 345 3.87 -17.77 -16.72
CA LYS A 345 3.78 -19.22 -16.85
C LYS A 345 2.52 -19.79 -16.22
N ILE A 346 1.86 -19.07 -15.31
CA ILE A 346 0.58 -19.52 -14.73
C ILE A 346 -0.50 -19.31 -15.77
N LYS A 347 -0.98 -20.44 -16.29
CA LYS A 347 -2.07 -20.51 -17.26
C LYS A 347 -3.34 -20.84 -16.50
N LEU A 348 -4.09 -19.81 -16.10
CA LEU A 348 -5.30 -19.96 -15.30
C LEU A 348 -6.52 -20.18 -16.22
N PRO A 349 -7.10 -21.39 -16.25
CA PRO A 349 -8.27 -21.66 -17.08
C PRO A 349 -9.55 -21.09 -16.47
N ALA A 350 -10.50 -20.78 -17.35
CA ALA A 350 -11.88 -20.49 -16.98
C ALA A 350 -12.63 -21.75 -16.50
N GLY A 351 -13.65 -21.55 -15.67
CA GLY A 351 -14.58 -22.59 -15.20
C GLY A 351 -14.04 -23.51 -14.11
N LEU A 352 -13.06 -23.08 -13.33
CA LEU A 352 -12.58 -23.82 -12.16
C LEU A 352 -13.61 -23.78 -11.03
N SER A 353 -13.81 -24.91 -10.38
CA SER A 353 -14.44 -24.94 -9.05
C SER A 353 -13.58 -24.20 -8.02
N LYS A 354 -14.20 -23.80 -6.90
CA LYS A 354 -13.51 -23.15 -5.79
C LYS A 354 -12.34 -24.02 -5.29
N GLU A 355 -12.55 -25.32 -5.11
CA GLU A 355 -11.53 -26.26 -4.63
C GLU A 355 -10.36 -26.39 -5.61
N GLN A 356 -10.63 -26.45 -6.91
CA GLN A 356 -9.59 -26.51 -7.94
C GLN A 356 -8.78 -25.22 -8.01
N PHE A 357 -9.46 -24.06 -7.99
CA PHE A 357 -8.78 -22.77 -7.99
C PHE A 357 -7.85 -22.64 -6.78
N ILE A 358 -8.34 -22.95 -5.58
CA ILE A 358 -7.57 -22.77 -4.35
C ILE A 358 -6.35 -23.70 -4.34
N SER A 359 -6.57 -25.00 -4.57
CA SER A 359 -5.53 -26.01 -4.40
C SER A 359 -4.49 -26.02 -5.53
N GLN A 360 -4.91 -25.77 -6.78
CA GLN A 360 -4.04 -25.89 -7.94
C GLN A 360 -3.40 -24.56 -8.38
N PHE A 361 -4.02 -23.43 -8.06
CA PHE A 361 -3.57 -22.12 -8.56
C PHE A 361 -3.25 -21.13 -7.44
N TRP A 362 -4.19 -20.88 -6.54
CA TRP A 362 -4.02 -19.84 -5.52
C TRP A 362 -2.88 -20.17 -4.55
N GLU A 363 -2.89 -21.36 -3.95
CA GLU A 363 -1.88 -21.76 -2.96
C GLU A 363 -0.46 -21.87 -3.57
N PRO A 364 -0.26 -22.49 -4.76
CA PRO A 364 1.04 -22.48 -5.43
C PRO A 364 1.50 -21.08 -5.85
N ALA A 365 0.61 -20.23 -6.35
CA ALA A 365 0.95 -18.86 -6.74
C ALA A 365 1.36 -18.01 -5.53
N LEU A 366 0.65 -18.14 -4.42
CA LEU A 366 0.99 -17.49 -3.16
C LEU A 366 2.39 -17.89 -2.69
N LYS A 367 2.70 -19.20 -2.65
CA LYS A 367 4.03 -19.69 -2.29
C LYS A 367 5.12 -19.14 -3.21
N LYS A 368 4.88 -19.15 -4.52
CA LYS A 368 5.84 -18.62 -5.50
C LYS A 368 6.06 -17.12 -5.34
N ARG A 369 5.00 -16.35 -5.12
CA ARG A 369 5.06 -14.91 -4.86
C ARG A 369 5.79 -14.61 -3.55
N ALA A 370 5.48 -15.33 -2.49
CA ALA A 370 6.17 -15.19 -1.20
C ALA A 370 7.67 -15.46 -1.34
N LYS A 371 8.04 -16.52 -2.06
CA LYS A 371 9.45 -16.84 -2.36
C LYS A 371 10.15 -15.77 -3.21
N PHE A 372 9.44 -15.18 -4.18
CA PHE A 372 9.96 -14.07 -4.97
C PHE A 372 10.20 -12.84 -4.10
N SER A 373 9.21 -12.41 -3.32
CA SER A 373 9.37 -11.26 -2.41
C SER A 373 10.43 -11.49 -1.34
N TYR A 374 10.55 -12.70 -0.79
CA TYR A 374 11.65 -13.08 0.08
C TYR A 374 13.01 -12.83 -0.60
N LYS A 375 13.20 -13.31 -1.84
CA LYS A 375 14.43 -13.08 -2.60
C LYS A 375 14.71 -11.59 -2.82
N THR A 376 13.67 -10.82 -3.13
CA THR A 376 13.77 -9.37 -3.31
C THR A 376 14.19 -8.65 -2.03
N MET A 377 13.61 -9.02 -0.88
CA MET A 377 14.01 -8.45 0.42
C MET A 377 15.45 -8.83 0.81
N MET A 378 15.90 -10.01 0.38
CA MET A 378 17.26 -10.49 0.58
C MET A 378 18.24 -10.01 -0.51
N PHE A 379 17.85 -9.09 -1.39
CA PHE A 379 18.80 -8.44 -2.30
C PHE A 379 19.92 -7.75 -1.51
N GLY A 380 21.11 -7.69 -2.13
CA GLY A 380 22.28 -7.10 -1.49
C GLY A 380 22.07 -5.62 -1.13
N ALA A 381 22.78 -5.17 -0.09
CA ALA A 381 22.71 -3.80 0.42
C ALA A 381 22.89 -2.74 -0.67
N LYS A 382 23.69 -3.02 -1.71
CA LYS A 382 23.92 -2.13 -2.86
C LYS A 382 22.65 -1.57 -3.51
N THR A 383 21.55 -2.32 -3.54
CA THR A 383 20.29 -1.85 -4.14
C THR A 383 19.62 -0.70 -3.35
N TYR A 384 20.07 -0.45 -2.11
CA TYR A 384 19.64 0.62 -1.21
C TYR A 384 20.64 1.79 -1.14
N GLU A 385 21.67 1.80 -1.99
CA GLU A 385 22.52 2.96 -2.20
C GLU A 385 21.77 4.04 -2.98
N GLN A 386 22.25 5.28 -2.89
CA GLN A 386 21.70 6.39 -3.66
C GLN A 386 21.75 6.05 -5.16
N ASP A 387 20.71 6.44 -5.90
CA ASP A 387 20.51 6.17 -7.34
C ASP A 387 20.07 4.73 -7.72
N TYR A 388 19.88 3.84 -6.75
CA TYR A 388 19.31 2.50 -6.99
C TYR A 388 17.81 2.41 -6.64
N SER A 389 17.15 1.40 -7.20
CA SER A 389 15.69 1.27 -7.17
C SER A 389 15.07 1.08 -5.77
N GLN A 390 15.85 0.72 -4.74
CA GLN A 390 15.36 0.53 -3.37
C GLN A 390 15.78 1.65 -2.41
N TYR A 391 16.43 2.72 -2.89
CA TYR A 391 16.91 3.81 -2.04
C TYR A 391 15.79 4.45 -1.21
N GLU A 392 14.74 4.95 -1.88
CA GLU A 392 13.60 5.63 -1.24
C GLU A 392 12.85 4.71 -0.27
N ASP A 393 12.64 3.45 -0.68
CA ASP A 393 12.04 2.41 0.16
C ASP A 393 12.85 2.16 1.44
N GLY A 394 14.18 2.23 1.33
CA GLY A 394 15.10 2.10 2.46
C GLY A 394 15.08 3.31 3.39
N VAL A 395 15.11 4.53 2.84
CA VAL A 395 15.02 5.78 3.59
C VAL A 395 13.70 5.84 4.36
N GLN A 396 12.60 5.50 3.70
CA GLN A 396 11.28 5.43 4.32
C GLN A 396 11.23 4.37 5.43
N ALA A 397 11.84 3.20 5.24
CA ALA A 397 11.90 2.18 6.28
C ALA A 397 12.70 2.62 7.52
N ILE A 398 13.77 3.40 7.33
CA ILE A 398 14.52 4.02 8.44
C ILE A 398 13.62 4.98 9.20
N ARG A 399 12.91 5.86 8.48
CA ARG A 399 11.97 6.80 9.11
C ARG A 399 10.92 6.07 9.94
N TYR A 400 10.30 5.03 9.40
CA TYR A 400 9.29 4.22 10.11
C TYR A 400 9.83 3.52 11.34
N THR A 401 11.11 3.15 11.31
CA THR A 401 11.77 2.55 12.46
C THR A 401 11.92 3.56 13.60
N PHE A 402 12.31 4.81 13.32
CA PHE A 402 12.67 5.78 14.36
C PHE A 402 11.56 6.74 14.78
N VAL A 403 10.55 7.00 13.94
CA VAL A 403 9.44 7.93 14.26
C VAL A 403 8.77 7.61 15.61
N PRO A 404 8.40 6.35 15.92
CA PRO A 404 7.92 5.95 17.25
C PRO A 404 8.74 6.49 18.42
N LEU A 405 10.05 6.19 18.40
CA LEU A 405 10.96 6.55 19.48
C LEU A 405 11.07 8.07 19.63
N VAL A 406 11.20 8.78 18.49
CA VAL A 406 11.25 10.24 18.48
C VAL A 406 9.98 10.84 19.05
N ALA A 407 8.81 10.34 18.64
CA ALA A 407 7.52 10.81 19.12
C ALA A 407 7.36 10.59 20.64
N PHE A 408 7.72 9.41 21.16
CA PHE A 408 7.68 9.15 22.60
C PHE A 408 8.61 10.09 23.38
N CYS A 409 9.83 10.32 22.90
CA CYS A 409 10.76 11.21 23.58
C CYS A 409 10.25 12.65 23.66
N PHE A 410 9.77 13.21 22.55
CA PHE A 410 9.21 14.57 22.54
C PHE A 410 7.95 14.67 23.41
N SER A 411 7.08 13.67 23.34
CA SER A 411 5.84 13.63 24.13
C SER A 411 6.13 13.57 25.63
N LEU A 412 7.05 12.71 26.07
CA LEU A 412 7.44 12.61 27.49
C LEU A 412 8.12 13.89 27.97
N ILE A 413 9.09 14.43 27.22
CA ILE A 413 9.80 15.66 27.60
C ILE A 413 8.82 16.85 27.67
N GLY A 414 7.96 17.00 26.67
CA GLY A 414 6.94 18.05 26.62
C GLY A 414 5.94 17.90 27.77
N GLY A 415 5.37 16.70 27.94
CA GLY A 415 4.44 16.38 29.01
C GLY A 415 5.00 16.69 30.39
N ILE A 416 6.20 16.20 30.73
CA ILE A 416 6.86 16.46 32.02
C ILE A 416 7.04 17.97 32.23
N PHE A 417 7.61 18.67 31.24
CA PHE A 417 7.84 20.11 31.34
C PHE A 417 6.54 20.89 31.59
N HIS A 418 5.47 20.54 30.88
CA HIS A 418 4.19 21.24 30.98
C HIS A 418 3.40 20.86 32.23
N ILE A 419 3.49 19.63 32.73
CA ILE A 419 2.96 19.22 34.04
C ILE A 419 3.60 20.07 35.14
N MET A 420 4.94 20.16 35.14
CA MET A 420 5.67 21.01 36.09
C MET A 420 5.24 22.47 36.00
N LYS A 421 5.02 22.97 34.79
CA LYS A 421 4.56 24.34 34.55
C LYS A 421 3.14 24.57 35.07
N VAL A 422 2.21 23.63 34.87
CA VAL A 422 0.85 23.71 35.42
C VAL A 422 0.87 23.70 36.94
N ALA A 423 1.64 22.80 37.55
CA ALA A 423 1.81 22.75 39.01
C ALA A 423 2.36 24.07 39.55
N TYR A 424 3.36 24.66 38.88
CA TYR A 424 3.88 25.97 39.23
C TYR A 424 2.84 27.08 39.12
N LEU A 425 2.18 27.20 37.95
CA LEU A 425 1.21 28.25 37.69
C LEU A 425 0.01 28.13 38.65
N GLY A 426 -0.46 26.90 38.92
CA GLY A 426 -1.51 26.61 39.88
C GLY A 426 -1.13 27.07 41.30
N SER A 427 0.09 26.76 41.75
CA SER A 427 0.56 27.20 43.07
C SER A 427 0.56 28.74 43.24
N ARG A 428 0.75 29.48 42.14
CA ARG A 428 0.71 30.95 42.13
C ARG A 428 -0.69 31.54 42.18
N LEU A 429 -1.70 30.73 41.88
CA LEU A 429 -3.11 31.12 41.95
C LEU A 429 -3.72 30.87 43.33
N LEU A 430 -3.04 30.11 44.20
CA LEU A 430 -3.48 29.86 45.57
C LEU A 430 -3.19 31.06 46.51
N PRO A 431 -4.09 31.39 47.44
CA PRO A 431 -3.87 32.45 48.43
C PRO A 431 -2.67 32.16 49.35
N GLY A 432 -1.91 33.20 49.75
CA GLY A 432 -0.93 33.09 50.85
C GLY A 432 0.48 32.57 50.51
N HIS A 433 0.78 32.18 49.28
CA HIS A 433 1.98 31.39 48.99
C HIS A 433 2.97 32.05 48.01
N ARG A 434 3.85 32.92 48.53
CA ARG A 434 4.95 33.54 47.73
C ARG A 434 6.15 32.61 47.51
N PHE A 435 6.27 31.52 48.28
CA PHE A 435 7.42 30.60 48.29
C PHE A 435 7.11 29.14 47.88
N VAL A 436 5.84 28.77 47.68
CA VAL A 436 5.42 27.37 47.45
C VAL A 436 5.70 26.87 46.03
N GLY A 437 5.85 27.76 45.05
CA GLY A 437 6.00 27.33 43.65
C GLY A 437 7.26 26.52 43.35
N LEU A 438 8.40 26.81 44.02
CA LEU A 438 9.60 25.99 43.86
C LEU A 438 9.43 24.63 44.55
N THR A 439 8.87 24.62 45.76
CA THR A 439 8.60 23.39 46.51
C THR A 439 7.59 22.49 45.78
N VAL A 440 6.53 23.03 45.19
CA VAL A 440 5.56 22.28 44.38
C VAL A 440 6.18 21.78 43.08
N CYS A 441 7.04 22.56 42.41
CA CYS A 441 7.82 22.05 41.28
C CYS A 441 8.76 20.92 41.69
N VAL A 442 9.51 21.10 42.77
CA VAL A 442 10.43 20.07 43.28
C VAL A 442 9.65 18.83 43.71
N MET A 443 8.51 18.96 44.39
CA MET A 443 7.65 17.83 44.72
C MET A 443 7.05 17.17 43.48
N SER A 444 6.65 17.93 42.45
CA SER A 444 6.16 17.34 41.19
C SER A 444 7.27 16.60 40.46
N ILE A 445 8.49 17.15 40.43
CA ILE A 445 9.69 16.47 39.92
C ILE A 445 9.95 15.22 40.76
N SER A 446 9.98 15.32 42.09
CA SER A 446 10.24 14.20 42.98
C SER A 446 9.16 13.14 42.93
N VAL A 447 7.91 13.48 42.62
CA VAL A 447 6.82 12.53 42.39
C VAL A 447 6.98 11.87 41.04
N ILE A 448 7.25 12.62 39.96
CA ILE A 448 7.44 12.06 38.60
C ILE A 448 8.70 11.21 38.53
N PHE A 449 9.84 11.73 38.98
CA PHE A 449 11.09 10.99 39.05
C PHE A 449 11.05 9.92 40.13
N GLY A 450 10.31 10.13 41.22
CA GLY A 450 10.08 9.12 42.24
C GLY A 450 9.23 7.97 41.74
N SER A 451 8.18 8.22 40.96
CA SER A 451 7.37 7.19 40.32
C SER A 451 8.14 6.50 39.20
N ILE A 452 8.90 7.24 38.37
CA ILE A 452 9.84 6.64 37.40
C ILE A 452 10.90 5.81 38.11
N TRP A 453 11.42 6.23 39.27
CA TRP A 453 12.43 5.49 40.02
C TRP A 453 11.85 4.27 40.75
N ILE A 454 10.64 4.39 41.33
CA ILE A 454 9.90 3.28 41.94
C ILE A 454 9.54 2.25 40.86
N GLU A 455 9.05 2.68 39.70
CA GLU A 455 8.72 1.80 38.57
C GLU A 455 9.96 1.29 37.82
N ALA A 456 11.06 2.04 37.81
CA ALA A 456 12.36 1.54 37.32
C ALA A 456 12.95 0.47 38.23
N ASN A 457 12.57 0.47 39.52
CA ASN A 457 12.89 -0.58 40.49
C ASN A 457 11.80 -1.66 40.56
N GLN A 458 10.62 -1.46 39.98
CA GLN A 458 9.72 -2.55 39.65
C GLN A 458 10.27 -3.26 38.42
N ALA A 459 10.43 -4.57 38.53
CA ALA A 459 10.82 -5.40 37.40
C ALA A 459 9.78 -5.25 36.28
N SER A 460 10.14 -4.58 35.17
CA SER A 460 9.38 -4.73 33.92
C SER A 460 9.62 -6.16 33.43
N PRO A 461 8.56 -6.99 33.33
CA PRO A 461 8.71 -8.37 32.87
C PRO A 461 9.34 -8.44 31.48
N VAL A 462 9.11 -7.41 30.64
CA VAL A 462 9.68 -7.31 29.29
C VAL A 462 11.19 -7.05 29.34
N ILE A 463 11.65 -6.14 30.20
CA ILE A 463 13.08 -5.81 30.33
C ILE A 463 13.90 -7.00 30.87
N GLU A 464 13.28 -7.85 31.67
CA GLU A 464 13.91 -9.07 32.19
C GLU A 464 14.03 -10.19 31.15
N THR A 465 13.34 -10.08 30.01
CA THR A 465 13.41 -11.11 28.98
C THR A 465 14.82 -11.25 28.40
N PRO A 466 15.27 -12.49 28.10
CA PRO A 466 16.52 -12.72 27.40
C PRO A 466 16.62 -11.98 26.07
N LEU A 467 15.48 -11.80 25.38
CA LEU A 467 15.44 -11.04 24.14
C LEU A 467 15.76 -9.56 24.36
N TYR A 468 15.06 -8.90 25.29
CA TYR A 468 15.30 -7.49 25.58
C TYR A 468 16.75 -7.24 25.97
N GLN A 469 17.29 -8.02 26.92
CA GLN A 469 18.67 -7.86 27.39
C GLN A 469 19.70 -7.99 26.26
N LYS A 470 19.46 -8.88 25.31
CA LYS A 470 20.32 -9.06 24.14
C LYS A 470 20.23 -7.89 23.16
N LEU A 471 19.02 -7.37 22.93
CA LEU A 471 18.76 -6.21 22.11
C LEU A 471 19.41 -4.96 22.72
N ASP A 472 19.20 -4.72 24.00
CA ASP A 472 19.72 -3.57 24.75
C ASP A 472 21.25 -3.53 24.73
N LYS A 473 21.91 -4.67 24.98
CA LYS A 473 23.36 -4.81 24.82
C LYS A 473 23.82 -4.51 23.38
N GLY A 474 23.03 -4.91 22.39
CA GLY A 474 23.29 -4.61 20.98
C GLY A 474 23.29 -3.09 20.70
N VAL A 475 22.26 -2.39 21.18
CA VAL A 475 22.17 -0.93 21.07
C VAL A 475 23.34 -0.24 21.77
N ALA A 476 23.63 -0.63 23.02
CA ALA A 476 24.71 -0.03 23.81
C ALA A 476 26.08 -0.19 23.15
N ASN A 477 26.36 -1.37 22.57
CA ASN A 477 27.66 -1.68 21.98
C ASN A 477 27.86 -1.15 20.56
N LYS A 478 26.79 -1.07 19.75
CA LYS A 478 26.91 -0.69 18.32
C LYS A 478 26.44 0.72 17.99
N SER A 479 25.62 1.32 18.84
CA SER A 479 25.19 2.70 18.70
C SER A 479 25.79 3.55 19.80
N SER A 480 25.18 3.54 20.97
CA SER A 480 25.66 4.25 22.15
C SER A 480 24.93 3.78 23.40
N VAL A 481 25.61 3.86 24.54
CA VAL A 481 25.01 3.68 25.86
C VAL A 481 23.88 4.68 26.10
N ALA A 482 24.02 5.90 25.60
CA ALA A 482 23.00 6.94 25.73
C ALA A 482 21.68 6.55 25.05
N LEU A 483 21.72 5.98 23.84
CA LEU A 483 20.52 5.51 23.15
C LEU A 483 19.86 4.33 23.87
N SER A 484 20.66 3.39 24.39
CA SER A 484 20.16 2.27 25.21
C SER A 484 19.44 2.79 26.48
N MET A 485 20.06 3.73 27.20
CA MET A 485 19.45 4.36 28.38
C MET A 485 18.16 5.11 28.03
N LEU A 486 18.14 5.81 26.89
CA LEU A 486 16.96 6.51 26.39
C LEU A 486 15.80 5.54 26.15
N ILE A 487 16.02 4.47 25.39
CA ILE A 487 15.00 3.45 25.09
C ILE A 487 14.47 2.81 26.38
N ARG A 488 15.38 2.40 27.27
CA ARG A 488 15.01 1.83 28.58
C ARG A 488 14.20 2.83 29.41
N GLY A 489 14.62 4.09 29.43
CA GLY A 489 13.92 5.16 30.14
C GLY A 489 12.52 5.42 29.60
N VAL A 490 12.33 5.35 28.28
CA VAL A 490 11.00 5.48 27.65
C VAL A 490 10.09 4.32 28.08
N ILE A 491 10.58 3.07 28.08
CA ILE A 491 9.79 1.90 28.51
C ILE A 491 9.34 2.06 29.96
N HIS A 492 10.25 2.40 30.88
CA HIS A 492 9.88 2.60 32.28
C HIS A 492 8.94 3.79 32.47
N ALA A 493 9.18 4.93 31.80
CA ALA A 493 8.32 6.10 31.95
C ALA A 493 6.88 5.82 31.50
N GLN A 494 6.69 4.99 30.47
CA GLN A 494 5.37 4.64 29.97
C GLN A 494 4.54 3.78 30.93
N MET A 495 5.17 3.03 31.84
CA MET A 495 4.45 2.24 32.86
C MET A 495 3.56 3.14 33.73
N GLY A 496 4.06 4.31 34.15
CA GLY A 496 3.31 5.27 34.96
C GLY A 496 2.57 6.33 34.15
N PHE A 497 3.11 6.76 33.01
CA PHE A 497 2.45 7.78 32.18
C PHE A 497 1.19 7.25 31.49
N TYR A 498 1.23 6.02 30.96
CA TYR A 498 0.15 5.51 30.13
C TYR A 498 -1.21 5.39 30.85
N PRO A 499 -1.33 4.84 32.08
CA PRO A 499 -2.63 4.72 32.74
C PRO A 499 -3.35 6.07 32.91
N VAL A 500 -2.58 7.12 33.26
CA VAL A 500 -3.10 8.49 33.40
C VAL A 500 -3.50 9.04 32.03
N SER A 501 -2.63 8.92 31.04
CA SER A 501 -2.85 9.35 29.67
C SER A 501 -4.08 8.68 29.03
N SER A 502 -4.26 7.39 29.23
CA SER A 502 -5.37 6.60 28.70
C SER A 502 -6.70 7.00 29.36
N SER A 503 -6.70 7.16 30.69
CA SER A 503 -7.88 7.66 31.40
C SER A 503 -8.30 9.05 30.91
N ILE A 504 -7.36 9.97 30.68
CA ILE A 504 -7.64 11.31 30.13
C ILE A 504 -8.22 11.21 28.72
N LYS A 505 -7.65 10.37 27.86
CA LYS A 505 -8.13 10.14 26.49
C LYS A 505 -9.60 9.69 26.50
N ASP A 506 -9.91 8.67 27.30
CA ASP A 506 -11.22 8.03 27.29
C ASP A 506 -12.29 8.90 27.97
N THR A 507 -11.93 9.63 29.03
CA THR A 507 -12.89 10.42 29.82
C THR A 507 -13.07 11.85 29.34
N LEU A 508 -11.99 12.54 28.96
CA LEU A 508 -12.02 13.98 28.63
C LEU A 508 -12.06 14.25 27.13
N LEU A 509 -11.49 13.37 26.32
CA LEU A 509 -11.52 13.48 24.86
C LEU A 509 -12.36 12.38 24.18
N PHE A 510 -13.14 11.62 24.96
CA PHE A 510 -14.09 10.63 24.47
C PHE A 510 -13.48 9.61 23.49
N GLY A 511 -12.22 9.23 23.71
CA GLY A 511 -11.52 8.25 22.88
C GLY A 511 -11.04 8.78 21.53
N TYR A 512 -10.87 10.10 21.36
CA TYR A 512 -10.38 10.70 20.10
C TYR A 512 -9.14 9.98 19.54
N ASP A 513 -9.19 9.64 18.26
CA ASP A 513 -8.23 8.74 17.59
C ASP A 513 -7.10 9.46 16.86
N PHE A 514 -7.18 10.78 16.72
CA PHE A 514 -6.22 11.60 15.96
C PHE A 514 -6.08 11.14 14.49
N GLY A 515 -7.09 10.48 13.91
CA GLY A 515 -7.03 9.91 12.57
C GLY A 515 -6.03 8.76 12.43
N ILE A 516 -5.54 8.22 13.55
CA ILE A 516 -4.63 7.07 13.59
C ILE A 516 -5.50 5.83 13.76
N ASN A 517 -5.66 5.07 12.68
CA ASN A 517 -6.53 3.90 12.68
C ASN A 517 -5.72 2.70 13.17
N GLY A 518 -5.90 2.34 14.44
CA GLY A 518 -5.41 1.03 14.90
C GLY A 518 -6.15 -0.06 14.12
N VAL A 519 -5.43 -1.13 13.77
CA VAL A 519 -6.02 -2.32 13.12
C VAL A 519 -7.10 -2.94 14.00
#